data_AF-A0A8D5GAG8-F1
#
_entry.id   AF-A0A8D5GAG8-F1
#
_cell.length_a   1.000
_cell.length_b   1.000
_cell.length_c   1.000
_cell.angle_alpha   90.00
_cell.angle_beta   90.00
_cell.angle_gamma   90.00
#
_symmetry.space_group_name_H-M   'P 1'
#
loop_
_entity.id
_entity.type
_entity.pdbx_description
1 polymer ?
#
loop_
_entity_poly.entity_id
_entity_poly.type
_entity_poly.pdbx_seq_one_letter_code
_entity_poly.pdbx_strand_id
1 'polypeptide(L)'
;MTNINPASASTPLQKILNRMDSSHGFPALSATVAEINRIVENDLGHNQTLTNAILHDVSLTHKVLQLVNTVNFSQYGGRINTISKAVIILGQETVRNLSMSLILLEFMQNKSQAQEMKNDIVMAFFAGVVAKSLCRENKLTDPEEGMICGMFQNLGRLLAVFFFYEESQKIHALIADDIQEQKAVVQTLGVSYQDIGNAVAKKWCFPERLIQGMKKQTSQKIKATQSELERLSAISSLANELCMMALKTLETERVSALNALADRYKDATALNSDALGQALKEGLEEMQQCASILNISVAKSPVLQTISAWTGATQAPIAIKEEDNLMNAIQQLEAELVEDKQARTPESILNEGIQDITNTLIHDFTLNDLLQMVVETIYRGMAFNRTIIFIRDPKKNSMSAKFGFGKEISDLLGDLSFPLDSTPDVFHVAVDKGVDIVIEDVSAENIAAKIPVWFHQKVKAKSFLLLPITVKNKVIGLIYADSNITNGLKIKPQQLTLLRTLRNQATLGFKQKI
;
A
#
# COMPACT_ATOMS: atom_id res chain seq x y z
N MET A 1 -52.29 -13.34 -24.25
CA MET A 1 -51.53 -12.08 -24.21
C MET A 1 -50.68 -12.09 -22.95
N THR A 2 -49.52 -12.73 -23.04
CA THR A 2 -48.54 -12.83 -21.96
C THR A 2 -47.64 -11.61 -22.04
N ASN A 3 -47.69 -10.80 -21.00
CA ASN A 3 -46.97 -9.55 -20.85
C ASN A 3 -45.48 -9.85 -20.69
N ILE A 4 -44.69 -9.66 -21.76
CA ILE A 4 -43.23 -9.78 -21.73
C ILE A 4 -42.70 -8.52 -21.05
N ASN A 5 -42.27 -8.68 -19.80
CA ASN A 5 -41.56 -7.68 -19.03
C ASN A 5 -40.20 -7.43 -19.72
N PRO A 6 -39.86 -6.20 -20.15
CA PRO A 6 -38.58 -5.91 -20.80
C PRO A 6 -37.48 -5.82 -19.74
N ALA A 7 -36.99 -6.97 -19.28
CA ALA A 7 -35.84 -7.05 -18.38
C ALA A 7 -34.55 -6.64 -19.14
N SER A 8 -34.20 -5.36 -19.00
CA SER A 8 -32.85 -4.79 -18.99
C SER A 8 -31.86 -5.27 -20.07
N ALA A 9 -31.85 -4.58 -21.21
CA ALA A 9 -30.64 -4.55 -22.03
C ALA A 9 -29.50 -3.96 -21.18
N SER A 10 -28.47 -4.75 -20.89
CA SER A 10 -27.29 -4.27 -20.15
C SER A 10 -26.68 -3.08 -20.87
N THR A 11 -26.42 -1.99 -20.13
CA THR A 11 -25.79 -0.79 -20.70
C THR A 11 -24.41 -1.15 -21.28
N PRO A 12 -23.90 -0.43 -22.28
CA PRO A 12 -22.56 -0.67 -22.83
C PRO A 12 -21.48 -0.73 -21.73
N LEU A 13 -21.59 0.13 -20.71
CA LEU A 13 -20.71 0.12 -19.54
C LEU A 13 -20.80 -1.20 -18.76
N GLN A 14 -22.01 -1.68 -18.47
CA GLN A 14 -22.21 -2.93 -17.74
C GLN A 14 -21.62 -4.13 -18.49
N LYS A 15 -21.70 -4.14 -19.83
CA LYS A 15 -21.08 -5.18 -20.66
C LYS A 15 -19.56 -5.18 -20.54
N ILE A 16 -18.92 -4.01 -20.55
CA ILE A 16 -17.48 -3.86 -20.36
C ILE A 16 -17.05 -4.33 -18.96
N LEU A 17 -17.77 -3.92 -17.91
CA LEU A 17 -17.48 -4.34 -16.53
C LEU A 17 -17.61 -5.87 -16.36
N ASN A 18 -18.68 -6.48 -16.88
CA ASN A 18 -18.88 -7.93 -16.78
C ASN A 18 -17.78 -8.73 -17.52
N ARG A 19 -17.26 -8.22 -18.64
CA ARG A 19 -16.12 -8.83 -19.35
C ARG A 19 -14.85 -8.77 -18.51
N MET A 20 -14.59 -7.65 -17.82
CA MET A 20 -13.45 -7.54 -16.90
C MET A 20 -13.61 -8.49 -15.71
N ASP A 21 -14.81 -8.64 -15.16
CA ASP A 21 -15.07 -9.57 -14.05
C ASP A 21 -14.87 -11.04 -14.42
N SER A 22 -15.05 -11.37 -15.68
CA SER A 22 -14.82 -12.72 -16.21
C SER A 22 -13.34 -12.97 -16.57
N SER A 23 -12.50 -11.93 -16.51
CA SER A 23 -11.08 -12.02 -16.87
C SER A 23 -10.22 -12.47 -15.70
N HIS A 24 -9.13 -13.21 -16.00
CA HIS A 24 -8.23 -13.70 -14.97
C HIS A 24 -7.47 -12.54 -14.28
N GLY A 25 -7.42 -12.54 -12.95
CA GLY A 25 -6.67 -11.57 -12.14
C GLY A 25 -7.45 -10.30 -11.73
N PHE A 26 -8.39 -9.81 -12.54
CA PHE A 26 -9.14 -8.58 -12.21
C PHE A 26 -10.02 -8.69 -10.94
N PRO A 27 -10.77 -9.79 -10.71
CA PRO A 27 -11.59 -9.91 -9.50
C PRO A 27 -10.76 -9.92 -8.22
N ALA A 28 -9.61 -10.62 -8.23
CA ALA A 28 -8.71 -10.70 -7.08
C ALA A 28 -8.10 -9.32 -6.78
N LEU A 29 -7.60 -8.62 -7.81
CA LEU A 29 -7.12 -7.24 -7.67
C LEU A 29 -8.20 -6.33 -7.09
N SER A 30 -9.39 -6.37 -7.70
CA SER A 30 -10.51 -5.52 -7.29
C SER A 30 -10.92 -5.75 -5.85
N ALA A 31 -10.84 -6.99 -5.36
CA ALA A 31 -11.13 -7.31 -3.97
C ALA A 31 -10.07 -6.73 -3.02
N THR A 32 -8.78 -6.90 -3.31
CA THR A 32 -7.69 -6.38 -2.47
C THR A 32 -7.71 -4.85 -2.40
N VAL A 33 -7.88 -4.17 -3.52
CA VAL A 33 -7.93 -2.70 -3.57
C VAL A 33 -9.17 -2.17 -2.85
N ALA A 34 -10.32 -2.80 -3.06
CA ALA A 34 -11.55 -2.41 -2.37
C ALA A 34 -11.45 -2.63 -0.84
N GLU A 35 -10.82 -3.72 -0.40
CA GLU A 35 -10.63 -3.99 1.03
C GLU A 35 -9.76 -2.91 1.69
N ILE A 36 -8.61 -2.57 1.09
CA ILE A 36 -7.73 -1.51 1.59
C ILE A 36 -8.46 -0.16 1.69
N ASN A 37 -9.31 0.17 0.71
CA ASN A 37 -10.07 1.42 0.74
C ASN A 37 -11.20 1.43 1.77
N ARG A 38 -11.96 0.32 1.88
CA ARG A 38 -13.05 0.22 2.88
C ARG A 38 -12.55 0.30 4.31
N ILE A 39 -11.34 -0.21 4.55
CA ILE A 39 -10.67 -0.13 5.85
C ILE A 39 -10.42 1.32 6.26
N VAL A 40 -10.08 2.20 5.32
CA VAL A 40 -9.75 3.60 5.65
C VAL A 40 -11.00 4.49 5.73
N GLU A 41 -12.06 4.19 4.98
CA GLU A 41 -13.32 4.96 5.07
C GLU A 41 -14.14 4.68 6.34
N ASN A 42 -14.09 3.45 6.88
CA ASN A 42 -14.94 3.05 8.02
C ASN A 42 -14.27 3.22 9.38
N ASP A 43 -12.97 3.48 9.44
CA ASP A 43 -12.18 3.33 10.67
C ASP A 43 -11.32 4.58 10.93
N LEU A 44 -11.99 5.70 11.26
CA LEU A 44 -11.38 6.98 11.71
C LEU A 44 -10.57 6.87 13.02
N GLY A 45 -10.04 5.69 13.39
CA GLY A 45 -9.44 5.50 14.71
C GLY A 45 -8.48 4.33 14.92
N HIS A 46 -8.21 3.43 13.96
CA HIS A 46 -7.31 2.30 14.23
C HIS A 46 -6.32 2.02 13.09
N ASN A 47 -5.09 2.54 13.23
CA ASN A 47 -3.89 2.24 12.42
C ASN A 47 -3.67 0.73 12.13
N GLN A 48 -4.22 -0.12 13.00
CA GLN A 48 -4.12 -1.57 12.95
C GLN A 48 -4.76 -2.19 11.71
N THR A 49 -5.93 -1.70 11.27
CA THR A 49 -6.71 -2.38 10.22
C THR A 49 -5.99 -2.27 8.86
N LEU A 50 -5.50 -1.08 8.51
CA LEU A 50 -4.69 -0.86 7.30
C LEU A 50 -3.39 -1.67 7.37
N THR A 51 -2.70 -1.60 8.52
CA THR A 51 -1.45 -2.33 8.74
C THR A 51 -1.68 -3.83 8.53
N ASN A 52 -2.75 -4.39 9.08
CA ASN A 52 -3.07 -5.81 8.92
C ASN A 52 -3.32 -6.16 7.45
N ALA A 53 -4.08 -5.35 6.70
CA ALA A 53 -4.31 -5.60 5.27
C ALA A 53 -3.02 -5.63 4.45
N ILE A 54 -2.08 -4.71 4.72
CA ILE A 54 -0.78 -4.70 4.06
C ILE A 54 0.06 -5.92 4.47
N LEU A 55 0.09 -6.26 5.76
CA LEU A 55 0.86 -7.38 6.31
C LEU A 55 0.41 -8.77 5.86
N HIS A 56 -0.80 -8.90 5.29
CA HIS A 56 -1.23 -10.15 4.66
C HIS A 56 -0.48 -10.44 3.35
N ASP A 57 0.00 -9.41 2.66
CA ASP A 57 0.80 -9.54 1.45
C ASP A 57 2.28 -9.21 1.75
N VAL A 58 3.09 -10.26 1.76
CA VAL A 58 4.54 -10.16 2.05
C VAL A 58 5.26 -9.33 0.98
N SER A 59 4.84 -9.40 -0.29
CA SER A 59 5.48 -8.67 -1.39
C SER A 59 5.15 -7.17 -1.28
N LEU A 60 3.88 -6.86 -1.08
CA LEU A 60 3.42 -5.49 -0.87
C LEU A 60 4.08 -4.86 0.36
N THR A 61 4.09 -5.57 1.50
CA THR A 61 4.74 -5.12 2.74
C THR A 61 6.20 -4.75 2.49
N HIS A 62 6.93 -5.59 1.76
CA HIS A 62 8.34 -5.34 1.46
C HIS A 62 8.53 -4.09 0.60
N LYS A 63 7.75 -3.94 -0.47
CA LYS A 63 7.85 -2.80 -1.39
C LYS A 63 7.42 -1.49 -0.75
N VAL A 64 6.36 -1.51 0.08
CA VAL A 64 5.97 -0.33 0.89
C VAL A 64 7.14 0.08 1.79
N LEU A 65 7.75 -0.85 2.52
CA LEU A 65 8.90 -0.55 3.37
C LEU A 65 10.12 -0.04 2.60
N GLN A 66 10.38 -0.54 1.40
CA GLN A 66 11.47 -0.02 0.57
C GLN A 66 11.18 1.41 0.09
N LEU A 67 9.95 1.71 -0.34
CA LEU A 67 9.58 3.05 -0.80
C LEU A 67 9.63 4.10 0.30
N VAL A 68 9.11 3.80 1.49
CA VAL A 68 9.16 4.74 2.63
C VAL A 68 10.58 4.99 3.14
N ASN A 69 11.55 4.20 2.70
CA ASN A 69 12.97 4.38 3.02
C ASN A 69 13.76 5.10 1.90
N THR A 70 13.10 5.54 0.83
CA THR A 70 13.74 6.38 -0.20
C THR A 70 14.01 7.80 0.31
N VAL A 71 14.87 8.54 -0.39
CA VAL A 71 15.39 9.87 0.03
C VAL A 71 14.27 10.87 0.33
N ASN A 72 13.13 10.73 -0.35
CA ASN A 72 11.96 11.59 -0.17
C ASN A 72 11.22 11.37 1.16
N PHE A 73 11.44 10.23 1.82
CA PHE A 73 10.79 9.84 3.08
C PHE A 73 11.78 9.61 4.23
N SER A 74 13.09 9.58 3.97
CA SER A 74 14.14 9.38 4.98
C SER A 74 14.37 10.56 5.93
N GLN A 75 13.67 11.67 5.71
CA GLN A 75 13.79 12.92 6.48
C GLN A 75 13.25 12.79 7.92
N TYR A 76 12.53 11.70 8.23
CA TYR A 76 11.72 11.56 9.44
C TYR A 76 12.29 10.62 10.52
N GLY A 77 13.62 10.51 10.65
CA GLY A 77 14.24 9.86 11.84
C GLY A 77 14.79 8.45 11.64
N GLY A 78 15.48 8.22 10.51
CA GLY A 78 16.20 6.96 10.23
C GLY A 78 15.37 5.92 9.47
N ARG A 79 15.94 4.74 9.27
CA ARG A 79 15.30 3.66 8.50
C ARG A 79 14.02 3.18 9.20
N ILE A 80 12.95 2.95 8.44
CA ILE A 80 11.64 2.47 8.88
C ILE A 80 11.54 0.98 8.54
N ASN A 81 11.41 0.11 9.55
CA ASN A 81 11.38 -1.34 9.33
C ASN A 81 9.99 -1.96 9.54
N THR A 82 9.03 -1.20 10.09
CA THR A 82 7.64 -1.64 10.35
C THR A 82 6.60 -0.77 9.66
N ILE A 83 5.50 -1.37 9.21
CA ILE A 83 4.36 -0.66 8.60
C ILE A 83 3.68 0.21 9.66
N SER A 84 3.58 -0.26 10.90
CA SER A 84 3.09 0.53 12.03
C SER A 84 3.91 1.83 12.19
N LYS A 85 5.24 1.75 12.14
CA LYS A 85 6.11 2.95 12.17
C LYS A 85 5.94 3.83 10.94
N ALA A 86 5.75 3.25 9.76
CA ALA A 86 5.46 4.02 8.55
C ALA A 86 4.15 4.80 8.69
N VAL A 87 3.09 4.19 9.25
CA VAL A 87 1.80 4.86 9.50
C VAL A 87 1.93 5.97 10.54
N ILE A 88 2.72 5.75 11.60
CA ILE A 88 2.97 6.77 12.65
C ILE A 88 3.69 8.00 12.06
N ILE A 89 4.68 7.77 11.21
CA ILE A 89 5.55 8.83 10.68
C ILE A 89 4.89 9.56 9.49
N LEU A 90 4.33 8.81 8.55
CA LEU A 90 3.83 9.33 7.28
C LEU A 90 2.33 9.59 7.29
N GLY A 91 1.60 9.00 8.24
CA GLY A 91 0.15 9.00 8.27
C GLY A 91 -0.47 7.83 7.52
N GLN A 92 -1.69 7.47 7.93
CA GLN A 92 -2.46 6.36 7.36
C GLN A 92 -2.80 6.59 5.89
N GLU A 93 -3.15 7.82 5.51
CA GLU A 93 -3.53 8.19 4.14
C GLU A 93 -2.35 8.02 3.18
N THR A 94 -1.16 8.50 3.56
CA THR A 94 0.08 8.33 2.79
C THR A 94 0.41 6.85 2.56
N VAL A 95 0.38 6.02 3.61
CA VAL A 95 0.68 4.58 3.50
C VAL A 95 -0.36 3.84 2.65
N ARG A 96 -1.65 4.20 2.79
CA ARG A 96 -2.73 3.70 1.92
C ARG A 96 -2.43 4.07 0.47
N ASN A 97 -2.13 5.34 0.21
CA ASN A 97 -1.91 5.88 -1.13
C ASN A 97 -0.72 5.23 -1.85
N LEU A 98 0.37 5.00 -1.12
CA LEU A 98 1.51 4.23 -1.61
C LEU A 98 1.14 2.78 -1.91
N SER A 99 0.46 2.10 -0.98
CA SER A 99 0.04 0.70 -1.15
C SER A 99 -0.85 0.51 -2.38
N MET A 100 -1.81 1.41 -2.59
CA MET A 100 -2.68 1.39 -3.78
C MET A 100 -1.88 1.54 -5.07
N SER A 101 -0.93 2.48 -5.08
CA SER A 101 -0.10 2.73 -6.26
C SER A 101 0.73 1.51 -6.64
N LEU A 102 1.21 0.78 -5.64
CA LEU A 102 1.98 -0.44 -5.83
C LEU A 102 1.16 -1.60 -6.37
N ILE A 103 0.04 -1.90 -5.74
CA ILE A 103 -0.83 -3.02 -6.12
C ILE A 103 -1.28 -2.87 -7.58
N LEU A 104 -1.65 -1.64 -7.96
CA LEU A 104 -2.10 -1.36 -9.32
C LEU A 104 -0.97 -1.41 -10.33
N LEU A 105 0.22 -0.94 -9.97
CA LEU A 105 1.40 -1.07 -10.81
C LEU A 105 1.77 -2.54 -11.05
N GLU A 106 1.83 -3.36 -9.99
CA GLU A 106 2.14 -4.79 -10.09
C GLU A 106 1.14 -5.53 -10.98
N PHE A 107 -0.14 -5.23 -10.81
CA PHE A 107 -1.18 -5.82 -11.64
C PHE A 107 -0.96 -5.56 -13.13
N MET A 108 -0.61 -4.31 -13.46
CA MET A 108 -0.40 -3.90 -14.84
C MET A 108 0.90 -4.49 -15.45
N GLN A 109 1.89 -4.88 -14.65
CA GLN A 109 3.13 -5.50 -15.15
C GLN A 109 2.99 -6.98 -15.54
N ASN A 110 2.03 -7.72 -14.97
CA ASN A 110 1.99 -9.19 -14.99
C ASN A 110 1.42 -9.87 -16.25
N LYS A 111 1.32 -9.18 -17.40
CA LYS A 111 0.75 -9.77 -18.64
C LYS A 111 1.74 -9.76 -19.82
N SER A 112 1.81 -10.85 -20.57
CA SER A 112 2.74 -11.09 -21.69
C SER A 112 2.57 -10.17 -22.92
N GLN A 113 1.53 -9.33 -22.95
CA GLN A 113 1.26 -8.32 -23.99
C GLN A 113 1.97 -6.97 -23.70
N ALA A 114 3.03 -7.01 -22.88
CA ALA A 114 3.59 -5.88 -22.14
C ALA A 114 4.32 -4.80 -22.96
N GLN A 115 4.75 -5.05 -24.20
CA GLN A 115 5.72 -4.13 -24.83
C GLN A 115 5.13 -2.74 -25.16
N GLU A 116 3.91 -2.68 -25.71
CA GLU A 116 3.19 -1.41 -25.95
C GLU A 116 2.60 -0.83 -24.65
N MET A 117 2.15 -1.71 -23.75
CA MET A 117 1.51 -1.32 -22.49
C MET A 117 2.49 -0.76 -21.46
N LYS A 118 3.76 -1.17 -21.50
CA LYS A 118 4.84 -0.68 -20.63
C LYS A 118 4.97 0.84 -20.69
N ASN A 119 4.88 1.42 -21.88
CA ASN A 119 5.01 2.87 -22.06
C ASN A 119 3.85 3.62 -21.40
N ASP A 120 2.62 3.13 -21.57
CA ASP A 120 1.43 3.75 -20.96
C ASP A 120 1.44 3.64 -19.43
N ILE A 121 1.89 2.50 -18.89
CA ILE A 121 2.04 2.29 -17.44
C ILE A 121 3.13 3.19 -16.86
N VAL A 122 4.29 3.24 -17.52
CA VAL A 122 5.41 4.10 -17.15
C VAL A 122 4.98 5.56 -17.17
N MET A 123 4.23 5.97 -18.20
CA MET A 123 3.70 7.33 -18.28
C MET A 123 2.68 7.65 -17.19
N ALA A 124 1.77 6.74 -16.90
CA ALA A 124 0.81 6.92 -15.81
C ALA A 124 1.55 7.10 -14.47
N PHE A 125 2.51 6.22 -14.17
CA PHE A 125 3.29 6.33 -12.95
C PHE A 125 4.09 7.64 -12.89
N PHE A 126 4.77 8.00 -13.98
CA PHE A 126 5.53 9.24 -14.07
C PHE A 126 4.64 10.48 -13.89
N ALA A 127 3.47 10.51 -14.52
CA ALA A 127 2.49 11.59 -14.34
C ALA A 127 2.00 11.70 -12.89
N GLY A 128 1.86 10.58 -12.17
CA GLY A 128 1.60 10.56 -10.74
C GLY A 128 2.74 11.19 -9.92
N VAL A 129 3.98 10.78 -10.16
CA VAL A 129 5.15 11.35 -9.46
C VAL A 129 5.25 12.86 -9.71
N VAL A 130 5.07 13.31 -10.95
CA VAL A 130 5.07 14.74 -11.30
C VAL A 130 3.90 15.46 -10.62
N ALA A 131 2.70 14.88 -10.59
CA ALA A 131 1.54 15.46 -9.90
C ALA A 131 1.81 15.66 -8.41
N LYS A 132 2.49 14.71 -7.75
CA LYS A 132 2.91 14.81 -6.35
C LYS A 132 3.87 15.97 -6.12
N SER A 133 4.92 16.12 -6.96
CA SER A 133 5.85 17.26 -6.89
C SER A 133 5.10 18.59 -7.04
N LEU A 134 4.22 18.70 -8.04
CA LEU A 134 3.40 19.90 -8.25
C LEU A 134 2.43 20.19 -7.09
N CYS A 135 1.88 19.16 -6.44
CA CYS A 135 1.04 19.33 -5.25
C CYS A 135 1.83 19.90 -4.06
N ARG A 136 3.09 19.48 -3.88
CA ARG A 136 3.98 20.01 -2.83
C ARG A 136 4.29 21.49 -3.06
N GLU A 137 4.70 21.85 -4.27
CA GLU A 137 4.98 23.24 -4.66
C GLU A 137 3.75 24.15 -4.47
N ASN A 138 2.56 23.63 -4.80
CA ASN A 138 1.30 24.36 -4.64
C ASN A 138 0.66 24.21 -3.25
N LYS A 139 1.39 23.62 -2.27
CA LYS A 139 1.03 23.48 -0.85
C LYS A 139 -0.34 22.84 -0.59
N LEU A 140 -0.68 21.80 -1.35
CA LEU A 140 -1.86 20.97 -1.04
C LEU A 140 -1.61 20.16 0.25
N THR A 141 -2.69 19.86 0.98
CA THR A 141 -2.62 19.16 2.27
C THR A 141 -2.07 17.75 2.15
N ASP A 142 -2.48 16.99 1.12
CA ASP A 142 -2.02 15.63 0.85
C ASP A 142 -1.49 15.52 -0.61
N PRO A 143 -0.17 15.66 -0.81
CA PRO A 143 0.45 15.49 -2.13
C PRO A 143 0.34 14.07 -2.70
N GLU A 144 0.17 13.06 -1.85
CA GLU A 144 0.05 11.67 -2.25
C GLU A 144 -1.31 11.36 -2.90
N GLU A 145 -2.37 12.08 -2.53
CA GLU A 145 -3.62 12.11 -3.33
C GLU A 145 -3.34 12.56 -4.76
N GLY A 146 -2.46 13.56 -4.92
CA GLY A 146 -2.02 14.06 -6.23
C GLY A 146 -1.36 12.99 -7.07
N MET A 147 -0.54 12.13 -6.46
CA MET A 147 0.08 11.00 -7.14
C MET A 147 -0.94 10.03 -7.72
N ILE A 148 -1.94 9.65 -6.92
CA ILE A 148 -3.01 8.73 -7.33
C ILE A 148 -3.84 9.34 -8.44
N CYS A 149 -4.25 10.60 -8.26
CA CYS A 149 -5.08 11.29 -9.24
C CYS A 149 -4.34 11.49 -10.56
N GLY A 150 -3.06 11.85 -10.53
CA GLY A 150 -2.21 11.96 -11.71
C GLY A 150 -2.04 10.62 -12.42
N MET A 151 -1.74 9.55 -11.68
CA MET A 151 -1.52 8.22 -12.25
C MET A 151 -2.79 7.59 -12.82
N PHE A 152 -3.92 7.73 -12.13
CA PHE A 152 -5.17 7.08 -12.55
C PHE A 152 -6.12 7.97 -13.34
N GLN A 153 -5.73 9.21 -13.66
CA GLN A 153 -6.52 10.05 -14.57
C GLN A 153 -6.86 9.33 -15.89
N ASN A 154 -5.94 8.49 -16.38
CA ASN A 154 -6.13 7.69 -17.59
C ASN A 154 -6.40 6.20 -17.31
N LEU A 155 -6.92 5.85 -16.12
CA LEU A 155 -7.18 4.47 -15.69
C LEU A 155 -8.02 3.69 -16.71
N GLY A 156 -9.08 4.28 -17.25
CA GLY A 156 -9.91 3.59 -18.24
C GLY A 156 -9.19 3.27 -19.55
N ARG A 157 -8.20 4.10 -19.96
CA ARG A 157 -7.35 3.81 -21.12
C ARG A 157 -6.42 2.63 -20.80
N LEU A 158 -5.78 2.63 -19.62
CA LEU A 158 -4.93 1.53 -19.17
C LEU A 158 -5.69 0.20 -19.11
N LEU A 159 -6.89 0.20 -18.51
CA LEU A 159 -7.75 -0.97 -18.43
C LEU A 159 -8.20 -1.44 -19.82
N ALA A 160 -8.49 -0.51 -20.74
CA ALA A 160 -8.86 -0.87 -22.10
C ALA A 160 -7.71 -1.55 -22.85
N VAL A 161 -6.50 -0.99 -22.77
CA VAL A 161 -5.30 -1.61 -23.36
C VAL A 161 -5.06 -3.01 -22.74
N PHE A 162 -5.29 -3.16 -21.43
CA PHE A 162 -5.03 -4.41 -20.72
C PHE A 162 -6.06 -5.52 -21.01
N PHE A 163 -7.36 -5.20 -21.02
CA PHE A 163 -8.45 -6.18 -21.14
C PHE A 163 -9.06 -6.28 -22.55
N PHE A 164 -8.93 -5.24 -23.37
CA PHE A 164 -9.58 -5.09 -24.66
C PHE A 164 -8.56 -4.71 -25.75
N TYR A 165 -7.44 -5.45 -25.81
CA TYR A 165 -6.30 -5.15 -26.68
C TYR A 165 -6.69 -5.01 -28.16
N GLU A 166 -7.53 -5.91 -28.69
CA GLU A 166 -7.98 -5.83 -30.08
C GLU A 166 -8.81 -4.57 -30.36
N GLU A 167 -9.70 -4.20 -29.43
CA GLU A 167 -10.46 -2.96 -29.51
C GLU A 167 -9.55 -1.74 -29.39
N SER A 168 -8.53 -1.77 -28.52
CA SER A 168 -7.52 -0.73 -28.46
C SER A 168 -6.75 -0.57 -29.76
N GLN A 169 -6.40 -1.66 -30.46
CA GLN A 169 -5.75 -1.55 -31.78
C GLN A 169 -6.65 -0.91 -32.83
N LYS A 170 -7.95 -1.23 -32.83
CA LYS A 170 -8.94 -0.57 -33.69
C LYS A 170 -9.05 0.93 -33.40
N ILE A 171 -9.04 1.31 -32.11
CA ILE A 171 -9.05 2.71 -31.71
C ILE A 171 -7.81 3.44 -32.23
N HIS A 172 -6.61 2.85 -32.11
CA HIS A 172 -5.39 3.45 -32.65
C HIS A 172 -5.45 3.61 -34.17
N ALA A 173 -5.99 2.64 -34.91
CA ALA A 173 -6.19 2.76 -36.35
C ALA A 173 -7.13 3.91 -36.73
N LEU A 174 -8.26 4.06 -36.02
CA LEU A 174 -9.19 5.17 -36.24
C LEU A 174 -8.55 6.53 -35.94
N ILE A 175 -7.70 6.61 -34.91
CA ILE A 175 -6.95 7.84 -34.58
C ILE A 175 -5.94 8.17 -35.69
N ALA A 176 -5.31 7.16 -36.29
CA ALA A 176 -4.41 7.36 -37.42
C ALA A 176 -5.15 7.90 -38.67
N ASP A 177 -6.44 7.59 -38.80
CA ASP A 177 -7.35 8.14 -39.80
C ASP A 177 -7.96 9.52 -39.40
N ASP A 178 -7.28 10.26 -38.52
CA ASP A 178 -7.64 11.60 -38.04
C ASP A 178 -8.99 11.69 -37.29
N ILE A 179 -9.50 10.56 -36.78
CA ILE A 179 -10.67 10.56 -35.89
C ILE A 179 -10.23 10.93 -34.47
N GLN A 180 -10.89 11.94 -33.90
CA GLN A 180 -10.69 12.34 -32.51
C GLN A 180 -10.81 11.13 -31.55
N GLU A 181 -9.81 10.92 -30.69
CA GLU A 181 -9.73 9.77 -29.75
C GLU A 181 -11.05 9.49 -29.03
N GLN A 182 -11.67 10.52 -28.44
CA GLN A 182 -12.94 10.36 -27.73
C GLN A 182 -14.05 9.75 -28.59
N LYS A 183 -14.12 10.11 -29.89
CA LYS A 183 -15.09 9.55 -30.83
C LYS A 183 -14.72 8.11 -31.21
N ALA A 184 -13.45 7.84 -31.50
CA ALA A 184 -12.97 6.50 -31.83
C ALA A 184 -13.23 5.49 -30.70
N VAL A 185 -13.02 5.92 -29.45
CA VAL A 185 -13.26 5.12 -28.24
C VAL A 185 -14.74 4.80 -28.08
N VAL A 186 -15.62 5.81 -28.14
CA VAL A 186 -17.07 5.59 -28.02
C VAL A 186 -17.61 4.75 -29.17
N GLN A 187 -17.09 4.93 -30.38
CA GLN A 187 -17.47 4.12 -31.55
C GLN A 187 -17.09 2.64 -31.38
N THR A 188 -15.95 2.35 -30.75
CA THR A 188 -15.42 0.98 -30.63
C THR A 188 -15.92 0.27 -29.37
N LEU A 189 -15.89 0.93 -28.22
CA LEU A 189 -16.23 0.35 -26.91
C LEU A 189 -17.66 0.68 -26.45
N GLY A 190 -18.33 1.64 -27.09
CA GLY A 190 -19.67 2.10 -26.69
C GLY A 190 -19.70 2.99 -25.44
N VAL A 191 -18.55 3.24 -24.82
CA VAL A 191 -18.36 4.05 -23.61
C VAL A 191 -17.04 4.79 -23.67
N SER A 192 -16.90 5.90 -22.95
CA SER A 192 -15.63 6.63 -22.88
C SER A 192 -14.64 5.98 -21.91
N TYR A 193 -13.34 6.24 -22.09
CA TYR A 193 -12.33 5.84 -21.09
C TYR A 193 -12.60 6.45 -19.72
N GLN A 194 -13.12 7.69 -19.66
CA GLN A 194 -13.44 8.34 -18.39
C GLN A 194 -14.56 7.59 -17.65
N ASP A 195 -15.58 7.11 -18.36
CA ASP A 195 -16.66 6.33 -17.75
C ASP A 195 -16.18 4.97 -17.24
N ILE A 196 -15.32 4.28 -18.01
CA ILE A 196 -14.70 3.02 -17.58
C ILE A 196 -13.87 3.26 -16.31
N GLY A 197 -12.98 4.25 -16.33
CA GLY A 197 -12.10 4.57 -15.21
C GLY A 197 -12.89 4.93 -13.94
N ASN A 198 -13.90 5.79 -14.07
CA ASN A 198 -14.77 6.18 -12.96
C ASN A 198 -15.57 4.99 -12.40
N ALA A 199 -16.11 4.13 -13.26
CA ALA A 199 -16.87 2.97 -12.82
C ALA A 199 -15.99 1.96 -12.06
N VAL A 200 -14.77 1.74 -12.53
CA VAL A 200 -13.81 0.85 -11.85
C VAL A 200 -13.28 1.48 -10.57
N ALA A 201 -12.97 2.77 -10.54
CA ALA A 201 -12.56 3.46 -9.31
C ALA A 201 -13.66 3.36 -8.22
N LYS A 202 -14.94 3.52 -8.59
CA LYS A 202 -16.07 3.28 -7.67
C LYS A 202 -16.15 1.84 -7.20
N LYS A 203 -15.93 0.87 -8.10
CA LYS A 203 -15.90 -0.55 -7.75
C LYS A 203 -14.76 -0.88 -6.79
N TRP A 204 -13.64 -0.17 -6.89
CA TRP A 204 -12.50 -0.25 -5.99
C TRP A 204 -12.68 0.57 -4.71
N CYS A 205 -13.87 1.13 -4.47
CA CYS A 205 -14.18 1.96 -3.31
C CYS A 205 -13.23 3.16 -3.16
N PHE A 206 -12.78 3.76 -4.27
CA PHE A 206 -11.98 4.98 -4.18
C PHE A 206 -12.82 6.09 -3.52
N PRO A 207 -12.25 6.85 -2.56
CA PRO A 207 -12.91 8.02 -2.03
C PRO A 207 -13.39 8.95 -3.14
N GLU A 208 -14.59 9.51 -2.97
CA GLU A 208 -15.19 10.40 -3.98
C GLU A 208 -14.27 11.61 -4.28
N ARG A 209 -13.47 12.04 -3.29
CA ARG A 209 -12.43 13.05 -3.45
C ARG A 209 -11.37 12.63 -4.49
N LEU A 210 -10.86 11.40 -4.44
CA LEU A 210 -9.90 10.91 -5.44
C LEU A 210 -10.54 10.76 -6.82
N ILE A 211 -11.78 10.24 -6.89
CA ILE A 211 -12.53 10.12 -8.15
C ILE A 211 -12.72 11.50 -8.80
N GLN A 212 -13.01 12.53 -8.01
CA GLN A 212 -13.13 13.90 -8.50
C GLN A 212 -11.77 14.50 -8.89
N GLY A 213 -10.70 14.19 -8.14
CA GLY A 213 -9.32 14.57 -8.47
C GLY A 213 -8.83 13.95 -9.79
N MET A 214 -9.26 12.72 -10.12
CA MET A 214 -8.94 12.04 -11.37
C MET A 214 -9.61 12.69 -12.60
N LYS A 215 -10.61 13.56 -12.43
CA LYS A 215 -11.31 14.16 -13.57
C LYS A 215 -10.36 15.01 -14.42
N LYS A 216 -10.37 14.75 -15.72
CA LYS A 216 -9.56 15.49 -16.70
C LYS A 216 -10.13 16.88 -16.96
N GLN A 217 -9.27 17.90 -16.89
CA GLN A 217 -9.62 19.27 -17.23
C GLN A 217 -9.55 19.49 -18.76
N THR A 218 -10.67 19.79 -19.40
CA THR A 218 -10.76 19.94 -20.87
C THR A 218 -10.88 21.40 -21.33
N SER A 219 -11.04 22.35 -20.40
CA SER A 219 -11.17 23.76 -20.74
C SER A 219 -9.86 24.39 -21.19
N GLN A 220 -9.95 25.32 -22.15
CA GLN A 220 -8.81 26.06 -22.69
C GLN A 220 -8.19 27.04 -21.69
N LYS A 221 -8.97 27.47 -20.69
CA LYS A 221 -8.50 28.19 -19.50
C LYS A 221 -9.11 27.56 -18.26
N ILE A 222 -8.28 27.18 -17.30
CA ILE A 222 -8.76 26.59 -16.04
C ILE A 222 -9.03 27.72 -15.07
N LYS A 223 -10.27 27.80 -14.56
CA LYS A 223 -10.70 28.90 -13.71
C LYS A 223 -10.08 28.80 -12.32
N ALA A 224 -9.90 29.96 -11.69
CA ALA A 224 -9.56 30.05 -10.29
C ALA A 224 -10.59 29.31 -9.42
N THR A 225 -10.08 28.55 -8.46
CA THR A 225 -10.90 27.78 -7.55
C THR A 225 -10.46 27.93 -6.10
N GLN A 226 -11.45 28.13 -5.23
CA GLN A 226 -11.24 28.12 -3.79
C GLN A 226 -11.22 26.70 -3.22
N SER A 227 -11.79 25.73 -3.94
CA SER A 227 -11.87 24.34 -3.52
C SER A 227 -10.54 23.64 -3.73
N GLU A 228 -10.00 23.02 -2.67
CA GLU A 228 -8.79 22.21 -2.76
C GLU A 228 -8.95 21.02 -3.70
N LEU A 229 -10.16 20.46 -3.78
CA LEU A 229 -10.46 19.33 -4.65
C LEU A 229 -10.37 19.71 -6.14
N GLU A 230 -10.84 20.90 -6.50
CA GLU A 230 -10.71 21.40 -7.88
C GLU A 230 -9.25 21.72 -8.21
N ARG A 231 -8.46 22.21 -7.22
CA ARG A 231 -7.00 22.37 -7.38
C ARG A 231 -6.32 21.01 -7.60
N LEU A 232 -6.68 19.98 -6.84
CA LEU A 232 -6.15 18.63 -7.00
C LEU A 232 -6.41 18.08 -8.41
N SER A 233 -7.62 18.28 -8.93
CA SER A 233 -7.97 17.88 -10.31
C SER A 233 -7.23 18.68 -11.38
N ALA A 234 -7.04 19.99 -11.15
CA ALA A 234 -6.25 20.85 -12.03
C ALA A 234 -4.79 20.43 -12.06
N ILE A 235 -4.16 20.18 -10.91
CA ILE A 235 -2.76 19.74 -10.81
C ILE A 235 -2.57 18.36 -11.45
N SER A 236 -3.50 17.43 -11.22
CA SER A 236 -3.44 16.10 -11.84
C SER A 236 -3.52 16.15 -13.37
N SER A 237 -4.37 17.03 -13.90
CA SER A 237 -4.47 17.28 -15.34
C SER A 237 -3.24 18.00 -15.89
N LEU A 238 -2.73 18.99 -15.17
CA LEU A 238 -1.50 19.71 -15.51
C LEU A 238 -0.31 18.76 -15.59
N ALA A 239 -0.15 17.85 -14.64
CA ALA A 239 0.92 16.85 -14.64
C ALA A 239 0.85 15.93 -15.86
N ASN A 240 -0.33 15.38 -16.17
CA ASN A 240 -0.53 14.53 -17.34
C ASN A 240 -0.25 15.29 -18.65
N GLU A 241 -0.73 16.53 -18.77
CA GLU A 241 -0.48 17.35 -19.95
C GLU A 241 0.98 17.75 -20.09
N LEU A 242 1.66 18.04 -18.98
CA LEU A 242 3.10 18.34 -18.93
C LEU A 242 3.93 17.14 -19.42
N CYS A 243 3.63 15.93 -18.94
CA CYS A 243 4.31 14.72 -19.39
C CYS A 243 4.05 14.44 -20.88
N MET A 244 2.80 14.60 -21.34
CA MET A 244 2.46 14.41 -22.76
C MET A 244 3.10 15.47 -23.67
N MET A 245 3.21 16.71 -23.19
CA MET A 245 3.86 17.81 -23.91
C MET A 245 5.36 17.53 -24.09
N ALA A 246 6.04 17.03 -23.05
CA ALA A 246 7.45 16.66 -23.13
C ALA A 246 7.73 15.54 -24.15
N LEU A 247 6.74 14.68 -24.44
CA LEU A 247 6.86 13.64 -25.48
C LEU A 247 6.60 14.14 -26.90
N LYS A 248 5.76 15.16 -27.05
CA LYS A 248 5.27 15.62 -28.37
C LYS A 248 6.03 16.83 -28.92
N THR A 249 6.70 17.59 -28.06
CA THR A 249 7.36 18.84 -28.43
C THR A 249 8.86 18.65 -28.61
N LEU A 250 9.46 19.42 -29.52
CA LEU A 250 10.91 19.43 -29.70
C LEU A 250 11.58 20.20 -28.56
N GLU A 251 12.83 19.85 -28.25
CA GLU A 251 13.62 20.52 -27.20
C GLU A 251 13.73 22.04 -27.43
N THR A 252 13.83 22.47 -28.69
CA THR A 252 13.88 23.88 -29.09
C THR A 252 12.61 24.66 -28.75
N GLU A 253 11.47 23.98 -28.64
CA GLU A 253 10.16 24.57 -28.36
C GLU A 253 9.82 24.52 -26.86
N ARG A 254 10.66 23.89 -26.04
CA ARG A 254 10.43 23.64 -24.61
C ARG A 254 9.97 24.87 -23.84
N VAL A 255 10.69 25.98 -23.97
CA VAL A 255 10.40 27.21 -23.23
C VAL A 255 9.03 27.78 -23.62
N SER A 256 8.72 27.80 -24.91
CA SER A 256 7.42 28.26 -25.41
C SER A 256 6.28 27.35 -24.95
N ALA A 257 6.50 26.04 -24.98
CA ALA A 257 5.53 25.03 -24.56
C ALA A 257 5.22 25.12 -23.06
N LEU A 258 6.25 25.23 -22.20
CA LEU A 258 6.09 25.42 -20.76
C LEU A 258 5.34 26.71 -20.42
N ASN A 259 5.67 27.82 -21.10
CA ASN A 259 4.98 29.09 -20.90
C ASN A 259 3.49 29.00 -21.27
N ALA A 260 3.18 28.40 -22.42
CA ALA A 260 1.79 28.23 -22.86
C ALA A 260 0.99 27.35 -21.89
N LEU A 261 1.60 26.29 -21.34
CA LEU A 261 0.97 25.42 -20.36
C LEU A 261 0.77 26.14 -19.01
N ALA A 262 1.78 26.86 -18.52
CA ALA A 262 1.65 27.67 -17.31
C ALA A 262 0.53 28.73 -17.46
N ASP A 263 0.47 29.41 -18.62
CA ASP A 263 -0.57 30.40 -18.90
C ASP A 263 -1.99 29.83 -18.90
N ARG A 264 -2.15 28.57 -19.30
CA ARG A 264 -3.45 27.88 -19.28
C ARG A 264 -3.96 27.60 -17.86
N TYR A 265 -3.04 27.36 -16.91
CA TYR A 265 -3.36 26.99 -15.53
C TYR A 265 -3.15 28.11 -14.51
N LYS A 266 -2.62 29.27 -14.91
CA LYS A 266 -2.25 30.40 -14.03
C LYS A 266 -3.31 30.88 -13.05
N ASP A 267 -4.60 30.76 -13.41
CA ASP A 267 -5.69 31.21 -12.56
C ASP A 267 -6.01 30.15 -11.50
N ALA A 268 -5.73 28.87 -11.78
CA ALA A 268 -6.03 27.72 -10.93
C ALA A 268 -4.84 27.26 -10.05
N THR A 269 -3.60 27.52 -10.49
CA THR A 269 -2.37 27.16 -9.79
C THR A 269 -1.40 28.34 -9.71
N ALA A 270 -0.57 28.38 -8.67
CA ALA A 270 0.46 29.41 -8.52
C ALA A 270 1.78 29.05 -9.23
N LEU A 271 1.72 28.11 -10.18
CA LEU A 271 2.89 27.48 -10.80
C LEU A 271 3.32 28.23 -12.06
N ASN A 272 4.62 28.47 -12.20
CA ASN A 272 5.24 29.09 -13.38
C ASN A 272 5.97 28.04 -14.24
N SER A 273 6.48 28.45 -15.41
CA SER A 273 7.23 27.58 -16.32
C SER A 273 8.43 26.88 -15.66
N ASP A 274 9.11 27.57 -14.75
CA ASP A 274 10.28 27.05 -14.06
C ASP A 274 9.90 25.93 -13.08
N ALA A 275 8.82 26.12 -12.32
CA ALA A 275 8.26 25.09 -11.44
C ALA A 275 7.81 23.85 -12.22
N LEU A 276 7.21 24.02 -13.41
CA LEU A 276 6.86 22.90 -14.29
C LEU A 276 8.11 22.14 -14.78
N GLY A 277 9.14 22.86 -15.21
CA GLY A 277 10.41 22.25 -15.63
C GLY A 277 11.12 21.52 -14.49
N GLN A 278 11.08 22.09 -13.29
CA GLN A 278 11.66 21.51 -12.08
C GLN A 278 10.91 20.23 -11.66
N ALA A 279 9.57 20.24 -11.68
CA ALA A 279 8.76 19.08 -11.34
C ALA A 279 9.01 17.87 -12.26
N LEU A 280 9.30 18.10 -13.55
CA LEU A 280 9.71 17.03 -14.46
C LEU A 280 11.07 16.43 -14.09
N LYS A 281 12.04 17.26 -13.69
CA LYS A 281 13.38 16.80 -13.28
C LYS A 281 13.30 16.00 -11.98
N GLU A 282 12.62 16.53 -10.97
CA GLU A 282 12.35 15.83 -9.71
C GLU A 282 11.60 14.53 -9.95
N GLY A 283 10.62 14.55 -10.86
CA GLY A 283 9.87 13.35 -11.24
C GLY A 283 10.77 12.28 -11.85
N LEU A 284 11.78 12.65 -12.66
CA LEU A 284 12.72 11.69 -13.24
C LEU A 284 13.62 11.09 -12.17
N GLU A 285 14.11 11.89 -11.22
CA GLU A 285 14.93 11.43 -10.10
C GLU A 285 14.14 10.48 -9.17
N GLU A 286 12.92 10.85 -8.78
CA GLU A 286 12.07 10.01 -7.93
C GLU A 286 11.63 8.74 -8.67
N MET A 287 11.37 8.82 -9.98
CA MET A 287 11.06 7.64 -10.79
C MET A 287 12.24 6.67 -10.88
N GLN A 288 13.47 7.16 -11.02
CA GLN A 288 14.67 6.29 -11.02
C GLN A 288 14.85 5.57 -9.68
N GLN A 289 14.61 6.26 -8.57
CA GLN A 289 14.65 5.65 -7.24
C GLN A 289 13.58 4.56 -7.10
N CYS A 290 12.33 4.86 -7.48
CA CYS A 290 11.22 3.92 -7.42
C CYS A 290 11.41 2.74 -8.39
N ALA A 291 12.01 2.95 -9.57
CA ALA A 291 12.19 1.91 -10.58
C ALA A 291 12.94 0.68 -10.06
N SER A 292 14.01 0.93 -9.30
CA SER A 292 14.84 -0.14 -8.72
C SER A 292 14.06 -0.99 -7.72
N ILE A 293 13.15 -0.37 -6.95
CA ILE A 293 12.30 -1.04 -5.96
C ILE A 293 11.15 -1.81 -6.65
N LEU A 294 10.61 -1.23 -7.72
CA LEU A 294 9.39 -1.72 -8.38
C LEU A 294 9.67 -2.64 -9.56
N ASN A 295 10.95 -2.96 -9.79
CA ASN A 295 11.44 -3.74 -10.92
C ASN A 295 10.87 -3.26 -12.27
N ILE A 296 10.64 -1.94 -12.39
CA ILE A 296 10.24 -1.32 -13.65
C ILE A 296 11.53 -1.09 -14.44
N SER A 297 11.60 -1.59 -15.67
CA SER A 297 12.70 -1.30 -16.61
C SER A 297 12.68 0.17 -17.06
N VAL A 298 13.00 1.10 -16.16
CA VAL A 298 13.06 2.54 -16.43
C VAL A 298 14.23 2.90 -17.34
N ALA A 299 15.36 2.20 -17.21
CA ALA A 299 16.56 2.45 -18.01
C ALA A 299 16.37 2.24 -19.52
N LYS A 300 15.42 1.37 -19.92
CA LYS A 300 15.12 1.06 -21.33
C LYS A 300 13.79 1.65 -21.83
N SER A 301 13.09 2.45 -21.01
CA SER A 301 11.83 3.05 -21.43
C SER A 301 12.09 4.18 -22.43
N PRO A 302 11.64 4.08 -23.70
CA PRO A 302 11.84 5.13 -24.70
C PRO A 302 11.24 6.46 -24.24
N VAL A 303 10.10 6.37 -23.56
CA VAL A 303 9.36 7.50 -23.00
C VAL A 303 10.22 8.33 -22.05
N LEU A 304 10.85 7.69 -21.07
CA LEU A 304 11.62 8.41 -20.05
C LEU A 304 12.93 8.94 -20.62
N GLN A 305 13.50 8.26 -21.61
CA GLN A 305 14.66 8.78 -22.35
C GLN A 305 14.31 10.05 -23.11
N THR A 306 13.15 10.09 -23.79
CA THR A 306 12.66 11.29 -24.48
C THR A 306 12.46 12.45 -23.49
N ILE A 307 11.80 12.20 -22.35
CA ILE A 307 11.56 13.25 -21.34
C ILE A 307 12.88 13.70 -20.67
N SER A 308 13.81 12.79 -20.40
CA SER A 308 15.15 13.12 -19.86
C SER A 308 15.94 14.00 -20.81
N ALA A 309 15.93 13.68 -22.11
CA ALA A 309 16.57 14.50 -23.14
C ALA A 309 15.91 15.88 -23.21
N TRP A 310 14.58 15.93 -23.24
CA TRP A 310 13.82 17.19 -23.31
C TRP A 310 14.05 18.12 -22.10
N THR A 311 14.16 17.55 -20.90
CA THR A 311 14.44 18.31 -19.66
C THR A 311 15.90 18.74 -19.52
N GLY A 312 16.81 18.20 -20.34
CA GLY A 312 18.26 18.41 -20.21
C GLY A 312 18.85 17.76 -18.97
N ALA A 313 18.18 16.77 -18.38
CA ALA A 313 18.70 16.01 -17.25
C ALA A 313 19.74 14.99 -17.76
N THR A 314 21.00 15.16 -17.39
CA THR A 314 22.07 14.19 -17.65
C THR A 314 21.80 12.93 -16.82
N GLN A 315 21.53 11.81 -17.49
CA GLN A 315 21.47 10.51 -16.81
C GLN A 315 22.84 10.22 -16.21
N ALA A 316 22.91 10.01 -14.88
CA ALA A 316 24.06 9.32 -14.30
C ALA A 316 24.10 7.90 -14.90
N PRO A 317 25.27 7.41 -15.36
CA PRO A 317 25.37 6.07 -15.92
C PRO A 317 25.01 5.04 -14.85
N ILE A 318 23.86 4.41 -15.02
CA ILE A 318 23.45 3.25 -14.24
C ILE A 318 24.33 2.10 -14.74
N ALA A 319 25.09 1.46 -13.84
CA ALA A 319 25.82 0.25 -14.16
C ALA A 319 24.83 -0.83 -14.61
N ILE A 320 24.80 -1.10 -15.90
CA ILE A 320 23.99 -2.15 -16.51
C ILE A 320 24.66 -3.48 -16.12
N LYS A 321 23.99 -4.32 -15.32
CA LYS A 321 24.21 -5.76 -15.42
C LYS A 321 23.46 -6.22 -16.66
N GLU A 322 24.17 -6.73 -17.66
CA GLU A 322 23.62 -7.15 -18.94
C GLU A 322 22.50 -8.19 -18.76
N GLU A 323 21.33 -7.90 -19.33
CA GLU A 323 20.22 -8.85 -19.49
C GLU A 323 20.59 -9.89 -20.56
N ASP A 324 21.41 -10.88 -20.19
CA ASP A 324 21.55 -12.08 -21.00
C ASP A 324 20.66 -13.20 -20.44
N ASN A 325 19.68 -13.57 -21.27
CA ASN A 325 18.61 -14.56 -21.10
C ASN A 325 17.51 -14.22 -20.09
N LEU A 326 16.29 -14.03 -20.61
CA LEU A 326 15.04 -13.95 -19.83
C LEU A 326 14.87 -15.13 -18.86
N MET A 327 15.43 -16.30 -19.20
CA MET A 327 15.47 -17.47 -18.33
C MET A 327 16.44 -17.31 -17.15
N ASN A 328 17.61 -16.69 -17.38
CA ASN A 328 18.55 -16.32 -16.32
C ASN A 328 18.04 -15.14 -15.50
N ALA A 329 17.31 -14.18 -16.08
CA ALA A 329 16.69 -13.09 -15.34
C ALA A 329 15.57 -13.59 -14.43
N ILE A 330 14.77 -14.57 -14.87
CA ILE A 330 13.78 -15.24 -14.00
C ILE A 330 14.49 -16.09 -12.93
N GLN A 331 15.57 -16.80 -13.25
CA GLN A 331 16.36 -17.55 -12.26
C GLN A 331 17.17 -16.66 -11.32
N GLN A 332 17.62 -15.49 -11.76
CA GLN A 332 18.25 -14.46 -10.92
C GLN A 332 17.22 -13.66 -10.14
N LEU A 333 16.00 -13.47 -10.63
CA LEU A 333 14.89 -12.89 -9.86
C LEU A 333 14.41 -13.88 -8.80
N GLU A 334 14.30 -15.16 -9.13
CA GLU A 334 14.09 -16.22 -8.16
C GLU A 334 15.28 -16.29 -7.20
N ALA A 335 16.53 -16.16 -7.65
CA ALA A 335 17.71 -16.17 -6.79
C ALA A 335 17.90 -14.90 -5.96
N GLU A 336 17.51 -13.69 -6.42
CA GLU A 336 17.58 -12.41 -5.70
C GLU A 336 16.38 -12.26 -4.76
N LEU A 337 15.18 -12.72 -5.16
CA LEU A 337 14.06 -12.91 -4.23
C LEU A 337 14.39 -14.01 -3.21
N VAL A 338 15.18 -15.02 -3.56
CA VAL A 338 15.66 -16.06 -2.65
C VAL A 338 16.82 -15.56 -1.79
N GLU A 339 17.73 -14.71 -2.28
CA GLU A 339 18.84 -14.12 -1.53
C GLU A 339 18.34 -13.03 -0.57
N ASP A 340 17.36 -12.20 -0.93
CA ASP A 340 16.72 -11.22 -0.04
C ASP A 340 15.74 -11.91 0.95
N LYS A 341 15.06 -13.00 0.53
CA LYS A 341 14.35 -13.90 1.46
C LYS A 341 15.29 -14.69 2.38
N GLN A 342 16.53 -14.96 1.95
CA GLN A 342 17.57 -15.60 2.76
C GLN A 342 18.32 -14.58 3.65
N ALA A 343 18.32 -13.29 3.32
CA ALA A 343 19.00 -12.24 4.06
C ALA A 343 18.21 -11.76 5.30
N ARG A 344 16.87 -11.77 5.27
CA ARG A 344 16.05 -11.39 6.44
C ARG A 344 15.70 -12.60 7.29
N THR A 345 16.65 -13.02 8.11
CA THR A 345 16.40 -14.03 9.15
C THR A 345 15.38 -13.50 10.18
N PRO A 346 14.61 -14.39 10.86
CA PRO A 346 13.78 -14.02 12.00
C PRO A 346 14.51 -13.10 12.99
N GLU A 347 15.77 -13.40 13.26
CA GLU A 347 16.62 -12.65 14.16
C GLU A 347 16.91 -11.23 13.64
N SER A 348 17.14 -11.05 12.33
CA SER A 348 17.32 -9.73 11.73
C SER A 348 16.06 -8.87 11.87
N ILE A 349 14.89 -9.40 11.53
CA ILE A 349 13.61 -8.67 11.63
C ILE A 349 13.34 -8.24 13.07
N LEU A 350 13.54 -9.15 14.03
CA LEU A 350 13.34 -8.85 15.45
C LEU A 350 14.31 -7.77 15.95
N ASN A 351 15.58 -7.81 15.53
CA ASN A 351 16.57 -6.79 15.92
C ASN A 351 16.27 -5.42 15.33
N GLU A 352 15.91 -5.35 14.05
CA GLU A 352 15.49 -4.11 13.38
C GLU A 352 14.26 -3.50 14.07
N GLY A 353 13.27 -4.32 14.40
CA GLY A 353 12.10 -3.85 15.15
C GLY A 353 12.44 -3.38 16.57
N ILE A 354 13.35 -4.06 17.29
CA ILE A 354 13.84 -3.59 18.61
C ILE A 354 14.49 -2.21 18.48
N GLN A 355 15.31 -1.98 17.46
CA GLN A 355 15.93 -0.67 17.21
C GLN A 355 14.87 0.40 16.93
N ASP A 356 13.89 0.10 16.08
CA ASP A 356 12.77 0.99 15.77
C ASP A 356 11.99 1.39 17.03
N ILE A 357 11.62 0.41 17.86
CA ILE A 357 10.87 0.62 19.11
C ILE A 357 11.71 1.42 20.11
N THR A 358 13.01 1.16 20.19
CA THR A 358 13.92 1.90 21.08
C THR A 358 14.02 3.36 20.66
N ASN A 359 14.13 3.65 19.36
CA ASN A 359 14.14 5.01 18.84
C ASN A 359 12.81 5.72 19.12
N THR A 360 11.67 5.04 18.94
CA THR A 360 10.35 5.59 19.27
C THR A 360 10.20 5.93 20.76
N LEU A 361 10.77 5.14 21.67
CA LEU A 361 10.76 5.41 23.11
C LEU A 361 11.56 6.66 23.53
N ILE A 362 12.45 7.16 22.68
CA ILE A 362 13.24 8.37 22.94
C ILE A 362 12.47 9.63 22.54
N HIS A 363 11.51 9.52 21.62
CA HIS A 363 10.70 10.63 21.10
C HIS A 363 9.30 10.64 21.72
N ASP A 364 8.47 11.62 21.35
CA ASP A 364 7.06 11.60 21.72
C ASP A 364 6.33 10.47 21.00
N PHE A 365 5.73 9.56 21.77
CA PHE A 365 4.96 8.42 21.25
C PHE A 365 3.62 8.28 21.97
N THR A 366 2.65 7.61 21.35
CA THR A 366 1.48 7.08 22.05
C THR A 366 1.71 5.62 22.43
N LEU A 367 1.19 5.20 23.59
CA LEU A 367 1.39 3.82 24.06
C LEU A 367 0.83 2.79 23.07
N ASN A 368 -0.30 3.08 22.44
CA ASN A 368 -0.92 2.17 21.48
C ASN A 368 -0.02 1.96 20.25
N ASP A 369 0.57 3.03 19.72
CA ASP A 369 1.46 2.98 18.56
C ASP A 369 2.71 2.15 18.82
N LEU A 370 3.36 2.37 19.98
CA LEU A 370 4.53 1.59 20.38
C LEU A 370 4.22 0.08 20.50
N LEU A 371 3.10 -0.23 21.13
CA LEU A 371 2.69 -1.62 21.32
C LEU A 371 2.29 -2.27 19.99
N GLN A 372 1.70 -1.53 19.03
CA GLN A 372 1.48 -2.03 17.67
C GLN A 372 2.79 -2.40 16.99
N MET A 373 3.82 -1.55 17.08
CA MET A 373 5.16 -1.87 16.56
C MET A 373 5.74 -3.14 17.18
N VAL A 374 5.56 -3.34 18.49
CA VAL A 374 6.00 -4.57 19.20
C VAL A 374 5.28 -5.80 18.64
N VAL A 375 3.96 -5.76 18.56
CA VAL A 375 3.14 -6.90 18.10
C VAL A 375 3.42 -7.20 16.61
N GLU A 376 3.59 -6.18 15.77
CA GLU A 376 3.96 -6.34 14.36
C GLU A 376 5.33 -7.02 14.23
N THR A 377 6.32 -6.53 14.98
CA THR A 377 7.69 -7.08 14.94
C THR A 377 7.70 -8.56 15.30
N ILE A 378 6.95 -8.94 16.34
CA ILE A 378 6.80 -10.35 16.74
C ILE A 378 6.09 -11.16 15.66
N TYR A 379 4.98 -10.65 15.12
CA TYR A 379 4.21 -11.31 14.06
C TYR A 379 5.05 -11.60 12.82
N ARG A 380 5.74 -10.58 12.30
CA ARG A 380 6.57 -10.70 11.08
C ARG A 380 7.83 -11.50 11.31
N GLY A 381 8.54 -11.25 12.42
CA GLY A 381 9.81 -11.90 12.71
C GLY A 381 9.68 -13.40 12.90
N MET A 382 8.60 -13.85 13.55
CA MET A 382 8.37 -15.26 13.85
C MET A 382 7.42 -15.97 12.88
N ALA A 383 6.77 -15.22 11.97
CA ALA A 383 5.73 -15.72 11.07
C ALA A 383 4.64 -16.51 11.83
N PHE A 384 4.22 -16.01 13.00
CA PHE A 384 3.11 -16.59 13.75
C PHE A 384 1.80 -16.46 12.96
N ASN A 385 0.87 -17.37 13.20
CA ASN A 385 -0.44 -17.31 12.55
C ASN A 385 -1.24 -16.09 13.05
N ARG A 386 -1.19 -15.80 14.36
CA ARG A 386 -1.67 -14.56 14.97
C ARG A 386 -0.73 -14.11 16.08
N THR A 387 -0.64 -12.79 16.27
CA THR A 387 -0.04 -12.17 17.47
C THR A 387 -1.00 -11.12 18.00
N ILE A 388 -1.33 -11.16 19.29
CA ILE A 388 -2.35 -10.33 19.94
C ILE A 388 -1.76 -9.73 21.21
N ILE A 389 -2.12 -8.49 21.53
CA ILE A 389 -1.90 -7.94 22.86
C ILE A 389 -3.21 -7.86 23.62
N PHE A 390 -3.19 -8.39 24.84
CA PHE A 390 -4.21 -8.19 25.84
C PHE A 390 -3.77 -7.08 26.78
N ILE A 391 -4.71 -6.23 27.18
CA ILE A 391 -4.51 -5.18 28.18
C ILE A 391 -5.46 -5.45 29.34
N ARG A 392 -4.99 -5.26 30.56
CA ARG A 392 -5.80 -5.41 31.75
C ARG A 392 -6.84 -4.30 31.83
N ASP A 393 -8.11 -4.68 31.92
CA ASP A 393 -9.22 -3.80 32.26
C ASP A 393 -9.43 -3.82 33.79
N PRO A 394 -9.05 -2.77 34.53
CA PRO A 394 -9.21 -2.74 35.97
C PRO A 394 -10.68 -2.66 36.41
N LYS A 395 -11.59 -2.17 35.55
CA LYS A 395 -13.03 -2.05 35.88
C LYS A 395 -13.72 -3.41 35.81
N LYS A 396 -13.36 -4.21 34.82
CA LYS A 396 -13.94 -5.56 34.60
C LYS A 396 -13.13 -6.68 35.27
N ASN A 397 -11.98 -6.35 35.86
CA ASN A 397 -10.99 -7.31 36.37
C ASN A 397 -10.70 -8.44 35.37
N SER A 398 -10.49 -8.06 34.10
CA SER A 398 -10.29 -9.00 32.99
C SER A 398 -9.09 -8.57 32.15
N MET A 399 -8.60 -9.50 31.33
CA MET A 399 -7.67 -9.21 30.23
C MET A 399 -8.48 -9.17 28.94
N SER A 400 -8.41 -8.04 28.25
CA SER A 400 -9.17 -7.82 27.01
C SER A 400 -8.20 -7.63 25.86
N ALA A 401 -8.42 -8.34 24.75
CA ALA A 401 -7.64 -8.14 23.54
C ALA A 401 -7.85 -6.71 23.03
N LYS A 402 -6.75 -6.02 22.71
CA LYS A 402 -6.79 -4.62 22.28
C LYS A 402 -6.49 -4.47 20.79
N PHE A 403 -5.46 -5.14 20.31
CA PHE A 403 -5.10 -5.22 18.89
C PHE A 403 -4.23 -6.45 18.65
N GLY A 404 -4.10 -6.83 17.37
CA GLY A 404 -3.32 -7.96 16.92
C GLY A 404 -3.16 -7.99 15.40
N PHE A 405 -2.28 -8.88 14.92
CA PHE A 405 -2.07 -9.14 13.50
C PHE A 405 -2.29 -10.63 13.22
N GLY A 406 -2.75 -10.92 12.00
CA GLY A 406 -3.02 -12.28 11.53
C GLY A 406 -4.41 -12.45 10.93
N LYS A 407 -4.71 -13.66 10.49
CA LYS A 407 -5.99 -14.00 9.84
C LYS A 407 -7.16 -13.86 10.80
N GLU A 408 -8.28 -13.31 10.30
CA GLU A 408 -9.56 -13.17 11.01
C GLU A 408 -9.45 -12.39 12.34
N ILE A 409 -8.43 -11.53 12.46
CA ILE A 409 -8.18 -10.84 13.74
C ILE A 409 -9.26 -9.82 14.08
N SER A 410 -9.85 -9.16 13.08
CA SER A 410 -10.90 -8.14 13.29
C SER A 410 -12.14 -8.73 13.96
N ASP A 411 -12.54 -9.94 13.55
CA ASP A 411 -13.68 -10.66 14.14
C ASP A 411 -13.36 -11.17 15.55
N LEU A 412 -12.09 -11.53 15.80
CA LEU A 412 -11.66 -12.12 17.07
C LEU A 412 -11.52 -11.07 18.18
N LEU A 413 -11.01 -9.87 17.89
CA LEU A 413 -10.62 -8.90 18.93
C LEU A 413 -11.79 -8.42 19.81
N GLY A 414 -12.95 -8.15 19.21
CA GLY A 414 -14.11 -7.61 19.93
C GLY A 414 -14.63 -8.54 21.04
N ASP A 415 -14.47 -9.84 20.83
CA ASP A 415 -15.05 -10.89 21.69
C ASP A 415 -14.00 -11.63 22.53
N LEU A 416 -12.72 -11.30 22.38
CA LEU A 416 -11.63 -12.01 23.05
C LEU A 416 -11.24 -11.33 24.36
N SER A 417 -11.82 -11.81 25.45
CA SER A 417 -11.42 -11.44 26.81
C SER A 417 -11.52 -12.63 27.74
N PHE A 418 -10.71 -12.62 28.81
CA PHE A 418 -10.81 -13.59 29.89
C PHE A 418 -10.76 -12.90 31.26
N PRO A 419 -11.62 -13.30 32.20
CA PRO A 419 -11.63 -12.76 33.56
C PRO A 419 -10.37 -13.21 34.34
N LEU A 420 -10.02 -12.52 35.43
CA LEU A 420 -8.84 -12.84 36.25
C LEU A 420 -9.16 -13.56 37.58
N ASP A 421 -10.44 -13.76 37.87
CA ASP A 421 -10.95 -14.41 39.09
C ASP A 421 -11.37 -15.88 38.87
N SER A 422 -11.17 -16.42 37.67
CA SER A 422 -11.62 -17.75 37.28
C SER A 422 -10.63 -18.87 37.65
N THR A 423 -11.05 -20.11 37.39
CA THR A 423 -10.24 -21.32 37.65
C THR A 423 -8.85 -21.23 37.02
N PRO A 424 -7.78 -21.69 37.70
CA PRO A 424 -6.41 -21.53 37.23
C PRO A 424 -6.11 -22.37 35.99
N ASP A 425 -6.32 -21.76 34.82
CA ASP A 425 -5.85 -22.23 33.53
C ASP A 425 -4.47 -21.65 33.19
N VAL A 426 -3.92 -22.04 32.04
CA VAL A 426 -2.59 -21.56 31.60
C VAL A 426 -2.50 -20.04 31.39
N PHE A 427 -3.59 -19.37 31.00
CA PHE A 427 -3.60 -17.90 30.84
C PHE A 427 -3.58 -17.20 32.20
N HIS A 428 -4.35 -17.73 33.16
CA HIS A 428 -4.32 -17.24 34.54
C HIS A 428 -2.95 -17.43 35.16
N VAL A 429 -2.33 -18.60 35.00
CA VAL A 429 -0.98 -18.86 35.54
C VAL A 429 0.06 -17.91 34.96
N ALA A 430 0.01 -17.60 33.66
CA ALA A 430 0.91 -16.63 33.04
C ALA A 430 0.74 -15.22 33.64
N VAL A 431 -0.50 -14.80 33.88
CA VAL A 431 -0.81 -13.45 34.40
C VAL A 431 -0.59 -13.33 35.91
N ASP A 432 -0.95 -14.34 36.69
CA ASP A 432 -0.81 -14.34 38.15
C ASP A 432 0.66 -14.44 38.57
N LYS A 433 1.40 -15.37 37.96
CA LYS A 433 2.82 -15.58 38.27
C LYS A 433 3.76 -14.70 37.46
N GLY A 434 3.28 -14.04 36.40
CA GLY A 434 4.11 -13.22 35.51
C GLY A 434 5.19 -14.02 34.77
N VAL A 435 4.91 -15.29 34.45
CA VAL A 435 5.86 -16.20 33.80
C VAL A 435 5.55 -16.39 32.31
N ASP A 436 6.60 -16.48 31.51
CA ASP A 436 6.47 -16.84 30.09
C ASP A 436 6.01 -18.29 29.96
N ILE A 437 5.02 -18.56 29.10
CA ILE A 437 4.52 -19.91 28.85
C ILE A 437 4.59 -20.21 27.35
N VAL A 438 5.16 -21.36 27.00
CA VAL A 438 5.17 -21.91 25.64
C VAL A 438 4.40 -23.23 25.67
N ILE A 439 3.35 -23.32 24.87
CA ILE A 439 2.57 -24.54 24.68
C ILE A 439 2.80 -25.03 23.25
N GLU A 440 3.51 -26.15 23.11
CA GLU A 440 3.80 -26.75 21.79
C GLU A 440 2.65 -27.62 21.27
N ASP A 441 1.83 -28.16 22.17
CA ASP A 441 0.64 -28.95 21.83
C ASP A 441 -0.47 -28.72 22.86
N VAL A 442 -1.57 -28.10 22.43
CA VAL A 442 -2.76 -27.88 23.28
C VAL A 442 -3.52 -29.17 23.59
N SER A 443 -3.28 -30.25 22.83
CA SER A 443 -3.94 -31.55 23.00
C SER A 443 -3.15 -32.54 23.85
N ALA A 444 -1.96 -32.17 24.33
CA ALA A 444 -1.16 -33.02 25.19
C ALA A 444 -1.88 -33.33 26.53
N GLU A 445 -1.83 -34.58 26.98
CA GLU A 445 -2.60 -35.07 28.14
C GLU A 445 -2.39 -34.26 29.43
N ASN A 446 -1.16 -33.74 29.64
CA ASN A 446 -0.78 -32.95 30.81
C ASN A 446 -1.25 -31.47 30.76
N ILE A 447 -1.66 -30.98 29.60
CA ILE A 447 -2.04 -29.58 29.35
C ILE A 447 -3.49 -29.42 28.92
N ALA A 448 -4.09 -30.38 28.20
CA ALA A 448 -5.42 -30.25 27.59
C ALA A 448 -6.51 -29.82 28.58
N ALA A 449 -6.49 -30.36 29.81
CA ALA A 449 -7.45 -29.99 30.86
C ALA A 449 -7.25 -28.57 31.44
N LYS A 450 -6.11 -27.92 31.15
CA LYS A 450 -5.72 -26.58 31.62
C LYS A 450 -5.89 -25.51 30.53
N ILE A 451 -6.39 -25.88 29.35
CA ILE A 451 -6.70 -24.92 28.28
C ILE A 451 -8.14 -24.43 28.46
N PRO A 452 -8.39 -23.10 28.41
CA PRO A 452 -9.73 -22.57 28.59
C PRO A 452 -10.71 -23.03 27.50
N VAL A 453 -11.97 -23.23 27.85
CA VAL A 453 -13.04 -23.60 26.89
C VAL A 453 -13.20 -22.55 25.78
N TRP A 454 -13.14 -21.26 26.14
CA TRP A 454 -13.23 -20.17 25.17
C TRP A 454 -12.12 -20.24 24.11
N PHE A 455 -10.94 -20.75 24.47
CA PHE A 455 -9.80 -20.87 23.55
C PHE A 455 -10.08 -21.92 22.48
N HIS A 456 -10.63 -23.07 22.86
CA HIS A 456 -11.03 -24.11 21.92
C HIS A 456 -12.18 -23.70 21.01
N GLN A 457 -13.09 -22.84 21.49
CA GLN A 457 -14.25 -22.39 20.72
C GLN A 457 -13.89 -21.27 19.73
N LYS A 458 -13.13 -20.27 20.20
CA LYS A 458 -12.88 -19.02 19.44
C LYS A 458 -11.55 -19.02 18.69
N VAL A 459 -10.48 -19.53 19.31
CA VAL A 459 -9.11 -19.37 18.79
C VAL A 459 -8.68 -20.60 17.97
N LYS A 460 -8.93 -21.82 18.47
CA LYS A 460 -8.66 -23.10 17.78
C LYS A 460 -7.20 -23.33 17.36
N ALA A 461 -6.24 -22.59 17.90
CA ALA A 461 -4.82 -22.81 17.63
C ALA A 461 -4.31 -24.12 18.26
N LYS A 462 -3.24 -24.68 17.69
CA LYS A 462 -2.64 -25.97 18.14
C LYS A 462 -1.43 -25.78 19.04
N SER A 463 -0.77 -24.63 18.94
CA SER A 463 0.35 -24.22 19.79
C SER A 463 0.33 -22.72 19.99
N PHE A 464 0.82 -22.22 21.13
CA PHE A 464 0.88 -20.79 21.41
C PHE A 464 1.93 -20.40 22.46
N LEU A 465 2.24 -19.11 22.48
CA LEU A 465 3.18 -18.42 23.36
C LEU A 465 2.45 -17.33 24.14
N LEU A 466 2.78 -17.22 25.43
CA LEU A 466 2.30 -16.17 26.34
C LEU A 466 3.50 -15.43 26.95
N LEU A 467 3.52 -14.11 26.80
CA LEU A 467 4.56 -13.23 27.32
C LEU A 467 3.92 -12.10 28.16
N PRO A 468 3.84 -12.24 29.49
CA PRO A 468 3.22 -11.25 30.36
C PRO A 468 4.06 -9.96 30.47
N ILE A 469 3.40 -8.81 30.39
CA ILE A 469 3.98 -7.47 30.55
C ILE A 469 3.75 -7.02 31.99
N THR A 470 4.83 -6.95 32.76
CA THR A 470 4.78 -6.71 34.22
C THR A 470 5.35 -5.34 34.58
N VAL A 471 4.56 -4.49 35.23
CA VAL A 471 4.99 -3.19 35.78
C VAL A 471 4.74 -3.18 37.27
N LYS A 472 5.77 -2.85 38.08
CA LYS A 472 5.70 -2.82 39.56
C LYS A 472 5.09 -4.12 40.15
N ASN A 473 5.56 -5.28 39.69
CA ASN A 473 5.08 -6.62 40.05
C ASN A 473 3.60 -6.93 39.73
N LYS A 474 2.94 -6.11 38.91
CA LYS A 474 1.58 -6.37 38.42
C LYS A 474 1.61 -6.59 36.92
N VAL A 475 1.01 -7.68 36.45
CA VAL A 475 0.78 -7.89 35.03
C VAL A 475 -0.32 -6.95 34.56
N ILE A 476 0.02 -6.09 33.60
CA ILE A 476 -0.85 -5.06 33.02
C ILE A 476 -1.17 -5.33 31.55
N GLY A 477 -0.39 -6.21 30.91
CA GLY A 477 -0.62 -6.65 29.54
C GLY A 477 -0.11 -8.08 29.34
N LEU A 478 -0.52 -8.71 28.26
CA LEU A 478 -0.08 -10.05 27.88
C LEU A 478 0.03 -10.12 26.37
N ILE A 479 1.22 -10.46 25.86
CA ILE A 479 1.40 -10.74 24.43
C ILE A 479 1.13 -12.22 24.20
N TYR A 480 0.23 -12.50 23.27
CA TYR A 480 -0.16 -13.83 22.81
C TYR A 480 0.34 -14.02 21.38
N ALA A 481 0.87 -15.18 21.05
CA ALA A 481 1.16 -15.55 19.66
C ALA A 481 0.91 -17.03 19.40
N ASP A 482 0.48 -17.41 18.20
CA ASP A 482 0.01 -18.77 17.93
C ASP A 482 0.45 -19.40 16.61
N SER A 483 0.25 -20.72 16.53
CA SER A 483 0.33 -21.49 15.30
C SER A 483 -0.79 -22.53 15.23
N ASN A 484 -1.29 -22.76 14.02
CA ASN A 484 -2.31 -23.78 13.73
C ASN A 484 -1.71 -25.18 13.59
N ILE A 485 -0.39 -25.32 13.78
CA ILE A 485 0.34 -26.58 13.68
C ILE A 485 0.86 -26.97 15.07
N THR A 486 0.72 -28.24 15.44
CA THR A 486 1.35 -28.81 16.63
C THR A 486 2.87 -28.75 16.51
N ASN A 487 3.57 -28.34 17.57
CA ASN A 487 4.99 -28.04 17.56
C ASN A 487 5.39 -26.99 16.48
N GLY A 488 4.43 -26.13 16.11
CA GLY A 488 4.57 -25.18 15.02
C GLY A 488 5.41 -23.94 15.35
N LEU A 489 5.61 -23.62 16.63
CA LEU A 489 6.31 -22.39 17.04
C LEU A 489 7.82 -22.45 16.79
N LYS A 490 8.45 -23.64 16.96
CA LYS A 490 9.89 -23.92 16.75
C LYS A 490 10.84 -22.78 17.14
N ILE A 491 10.63 -22.17 18.31
CA ILE A 491 11.35 -20.97 18.74
C ILE A 491 12.75 -21.34 19.23
N LYS A 492 13.80 -20.82 18.58
CA LYS A 492 15.19 -20.99 19.03
C LYS A 492 15.46 -20.20 20.32
N PRO A 493 16.43 -20.59 21.17
CA PRO A 493 16.76 -19.85 22.40
C PRO A 493 17.10 -18.37 22.17
N GLN A 494 17.81 -18.07 21.07
CA GLN A 494 18.12 -16.70 20.67
C GLN A 494 16.86 -15.90 20.31
N GLN A 495 15.93 -16.49 19.55
CA GLN A 495 14.66 -15.87 19.18
C GLN A 495 13.81 -15.59 20.41
N LEU A 496 13.73 -16.53 21.36
CA LEU A 496 13.02 -16.33 22.63
C LEU A 496 13.61 -15.16 23.42
N THR A 497 14.93 -14.99 23.39
CA THR A 497 15.61 -13.85 24.03
C THR A 497 15.20 -12.53 23.37
N LEU A 498 15.13 -12.47 22.05
CA LEU A 498 14.68 -11.29 21.31
C LEU A 498 13.20 -10.96 21.56
N LEU A 499 12.33 -11.97 21.61
CA LEU A 499 10.92 -11.81 21.98
C LEU A 499 10.75 -11.24 23.40
N ARG A 500 11.58 -11.71 24.35
CA ARG A 500 11.63 -11.15 25.71
C ARG A 500 12.12 -9.70 25.71
N THR A 501 13.10 -9.35 24.87
CA THR A 501 13.55 -7.96 24.71
C THR A 501 12.41 -7.07 24.22
N LEU A 502 11.65 -7.50 23.20
CA LEU A 502 10.48 -6.77 22.69
C LEU A 502 9.41 -6.57 23.77
N ARG A 503 9.09 -7.62 24.53
CA ARG A 503 8.19 -7.54 25.71
C ARG A 503 8.71 -6.55 26.76
N ASN A 504 10.03 -6.51 26.99
CA ASN A 504 10.63 -5.57 27.93
C ASN A 504 10.54 -4.12 27.41
N GLN A 505 10.68 -3.88 26.10
CA GLN A 505 10.46 -2.56 25.50
C GLN A 505 9.00 -2.10 25.67
N ALA A 506 8.03 -3.00 25.46
CA ALA A 506 6.62 -2.72 25.76
C ALA A 506 6.43 -2.34 27.23
N THR A 507 7.10 -3.05 28.15
CA THR A 507 7.08 -2.75 29.59
C THR A 507 7.61 -1.35 29.90
N LEU A 508 8.68 -0.91 29.23
CA LEU A 508 9.21 0.44 29.35
C LEU A 508 8.21 1.50 28.85
N GLY A 509 7.56 1.24 27.72
CA GLY A 509 6.51 2.12 27.20
C GLY A 509 5.37 2.36 28.19
N PHE A 510 4.89 1.30 28.84
CA PHE A 510 3.90 1.43 29.91
C PHE A 510 4.42 2.24 31.10
N LYS A 511 5.68 2.05 31.52
CA LYS A 511 6.27 2.80 32.66
C LYS A 511 6.41 4.30 32.41
N GLN A 512 6.54 4.74 31.16
CA GLN A 512 6.68 6.16 30.83
C GLN A 512 5.32 6.87 30.69
N LYS A 513 4.23 6.12 30.52
CA LYS A 513 2.86 6.66 30.31
C LYS A 513 1.94 6.48 31.53
N ILE A 514 2.37 5.71 32.53
CA ILE A 514 1.75 5.57 33.86
C ILE A 514 2.50 6.47 34.83
#